data_AF-A0A9P5MPX7-F1
#
_entry.id   AF-A0A9P5MPX7-F1
#
_cell.length_a   1.000
_cell.length_b   1.000
_cell.length_c   1.000
_cell.angle_alpha   90.00
_cell.angle_beta   90.00
_cell.angle_gamma   90.00
#
_symmetry.space_group_name_H-M   'P 1'
#
loop_
_entity.id
_entity.type
_entity.pdbx_description
1 polymer ?
#
loop_
_entity_poly.entity_id
_entity_poly.type
_entity_poly.pdbx_seq_one_letter_code
_entity_poly.pdbx_strand_id
1 'polypeptide(L)'
;MSHSQPTAASSNFQLIINNALEAYNKRTKKDILVHPLAPQIQACNSPGAILAVLQQQVQGLDQSRSDDRWTKWLDPTVNVLFAFSETLGAGVGLVFSPASVIFTGIGVLLTAAGDFRASQATLMDVFERIESFFRRLEVYTEVPPTTEMMDSIIMIMVEVLSILGIATKEIRQGRMKKFGKKLIGRTDMEDALKRLDKLTQEEARMAVTQNLKATHTIDERVKGVANTVVAIDNRVACVDDRVGCVGDRVAHVDDKVARVGHNVKGIDARVAIVDDSVKAVDDMVAEVIHNGKEAKQSSNKPPTM
;
A
#
# COMPACT_ATOMS: atom_id res chain seq x y z
N MET A 1 3.32 -30.44 6.71
CA MET A 1 2.72 -30.40 5.36
C MET A 1 1.25 -30.08 5.53
N SER A 2 0.88 -28.82 5.37
CA SER A 2 -0.49 -28.36 5.58
C SER A 2 -1.23 -28.46 4.24
N HIS A 3 -2.01 -29.53 4.08
CA HIS A 3 -2.90 -29.64 2.93
C HIS A 3 -4.07 -28.67 3.13
N SER A 4 -4.06 -27.59 2.35
CA SER A 4 -5.17 -26.65 2.20
C SER A 4 -6.32 -27.39 1.52
N GLN A 5 -7.33 -27.74 2.31
CA GLN A 5 -8.57 -28.36 1.83
C GLN A 5 -9.34 -27.32 0.98
N PRO A 6 -9.79 -27.63 -0.25
CA PRO A 6 -10.57 -26.69 -1.04
C PRO A 6 -11.88 -26.40 -0.33
N THR A 7 -12.10 -25.16 0.09
CA THR A 7 -13.35 -24.70 0.69
C THR A 7 -14.47 -24.77 -0.35
N ALA A 8 -15.67 -25.17 0.07
CA ALA A 8 -16.87 -25.38 -0.76
C ALA A 8 -17.27 -24.18 -1.66
N ALA A 9 -16.71 -22.97 -1.42
CA ALA A 9 -16.85 -21.82 -2.31
C ALA A 9 -16.09 -21.98 -3.63
N SER A 10 -14.89 -22.57 -3.64
CA SER A 10 -14.08 -22.79 -4.85
C SER A 10 -14.79 -23.70 -5.87
N SER A 11 -15.46 -24.76 -5.39
CA SER A 11 -16.24 -25.67 -6.25
C SER A 11 -17.42 -24.99 -6.95
N ASN A 12 -18.03 -23.97 -6.33
CA ASN A 12 -19.13 -23.22 -6.94
C ASN A 12 -18.64 -22.34 -8.10
N PHE A 13 -17.50 -21.66 -7.94
CA PHE A 13 -16.95 -20.81 -9.02
C PHE A 13 -16.48 -21.61 -10.23
N GLN A 14 -15.81 -22.73 -9.99
CA GLN A 14 -15.42 -23.68 -11.04
C GLN A 14 -16.63 -24.08 -11.88
N LEU A 15 -17.72 -24.46 -11.21
CA LEU A 15 -18.96 -24.87 -11.88
C LEU A 15 -19.59 -23.72 -12.67
N ILE A 16 -19.63 -22.50 -12.10
CA ILE A 16 -20.19 -21.32 -12.79
C ILE A 16 -19.39 -21.01 -14.07
N ILE A 17 -18.06 -20.96 -13.98
CA ILE A 17 -17.20 -20.63 -15.12
C ILE A 17 -17.27 -21.74 -16.18
N ASN A 18 -17.26 -23.01 -15.78
CA ASN A 18 -17.38 -24.13 -16.71
C ASN A 18 -18.72 -24.11 -17.44
N ASN A 19 -19.83 -23.83 -16.74
CA ASN A 19 -21.13 -23.65 -17.37
C ASN A 19 -21.15 -22.49 -18.37
N ALA A 20 -20.47 -21.39 -18.04
CA ALA A 20 -20.35 -20.23 -18.93
C ALA A 20 -19.54 -20.57 -20.20
N LEU A 21 -18.44 -21.31 -20.05
CA LEU A 21 -17.63 -21.81 -21.16
C LEU A 21 -18.41 -22.77 -22.06
N GLU A 22 -19.18 -23.70 -21.48
CA GLU A 22 -20.04 -24.60 -22.23
C GLU A 22 -21.11 -23.83 -23.01
N ALA A 23 -21.76 -22.86 -22.36
CA ALA A 23 -22.74 -21.99 -23.00
C ALA A 23 -22.12 -21.18 -24.14
N TYR A 24 -20.90 -20.66 -23.96
CA TYR A 24 -20.14 -19.98 -25.00
C TYR A 24 -19.90 -20.93 -26.19
N ASN A 25 -19.34 -22.12 -25.95
CA ASN A 25 -19.02 -23.09 -26.98
C ASN A 25 -20.28 -23.50 -27.77
N LYS A 26 -21.38 -23.77 -27.07
CA LYS A 26 -22.67 -24.12 -27.68
C LYS A 26 -23.18 -23.03 -28.63
N ARG A 27 -23.00 -21.75 -28.26
CA ARG A 27 -23.43 -20.57 -29.02
C ARG A 27 -22.55 -20.29 -30.23
N THR A 28 -21.23 -20.30 -30.04
CA THR A 28 -20.26 -19.86 -31.06
C THR A 28 -19.78 -20.99 -31.95
N LYS A 29 -20.01 -22.25 -31.55
CA LYS A 29 -19.39 -23.45 -32.14
C LYS A 29 -17.86 -23.38 -32.15
N LYS A 30 -17.29 -22.66 -31.19
CA LYS A 30 -15.86 -22.56 -30.93
C LYS A 30 -15.63 -22.84 -29.46
N ASP A 31 -14.81 -23.84 -29.20
CA ASP A 31 -14.27 -24.04 -27.87
C ASP A 31 -13.10 -23.06 -27.67
N ILE A 32 -13.27 -22.13 -26.73
CA ILE A 32 -12.27 -21.09 -26.43
C ILE A 32 -10.99 -21.73 -25.89
N LEU A 33 -11.10 -22.79 -25.10
CA LEU A 33 -9.94 -23.35 -24.39
C LEU A 33 -8.97 -24.05 -25.34
N VAL A 34 -9.48 -24.58 -26.46
CA VAL A 34 -8.69 -25.25 -27.50
C VAL A 34 -8.40 -24.35 -28.70
N HIS A 35 -8.84 -23.09 -28.67
CA HIS A 35 -8.61 -22.16 -29.77
C HIS A 35 -7.12 -21.86 -29.92
N PRO A 36 -6.56 -21.69 -31.14
CA PRO A 36 -5.13 -21.40 -31.33
C PRO A 36 -4.62 -20.12 -30.63
N LEU A 37 -5.53 -19.23 -30.23
CA LEU A 37 -5.21 -18.03 -29.44
C LEU A 37 -5.03 -18.32 -27.94
N ALA A 38 -5.67 -19.37 -27.40
CA ALA A 38 -5.55 -19.71 -25.99
C ALA A 38 -4.08 -19.95 -25.56
N PRO A 39 -3.28 -20.80 -26.24
CA PRO A 39 -1.87 -20.99 -25.86
C PRO A 39 -1.03 -19.73 -26.09
N GLN A 40 -1.37 -18.89 -27.08
CA GLN A 40 -0.65 -17.62 -27.32
C GLN A 40 -0.88 -16.63 -26.17
N ILE A 41 -2.13 -16.47 -25.74
CA ILE A 41 -2.50 -15.61 -24.62
C ILE A 41 -1.93 -16.16 -23.30
N GLN A 42 -1.95 -17.48 -23.09
CA GLN A 42 -1.36 -18.10 -21.90
C GLN A 42 0.16 -17.91 -21.82
N ALA A 43 0.85 -17.81 -22.96
CA ALA A 43 2.28 -17.52 -23.00
C ALA A 43 2.61 -16.04 -22.74
N CYS A 44 1.62 -15.14 -22.76
CA CYS A 44 1.84 -13.72 -22.51
C CYS A 44 2.02 -13.45 -21.02
N ASN A 45 3.14 -12.81 -20.67
CA ASN A 45 3.49 -12.45 -19.29
C ASN A 45 3.41 -10.94 -19.00
N SER A 46 2.83 -10.16 -19.92
CA SER A 46 2.64 -8.71 -19.75
C SER A 46 1.41 -8.22 -20.51
N PRO A 47 0.81 -7.09 -20.07
CA PRO A 47 -0.29 -6.44 -20.80
C PRO A 47 0.09 -6.12 -22.25
N GLY A 48 1.31 -5.63 -22.48
CA GLY A 48 1.81 -5.30 -23.82
C GLY A 48 1.87 -6.50 -24.76
N ALA A 49 2.26 -7.68 -24.26
CA ALA A 49 2.26 -8.91 -25.05
C ALA A 49 0.84 -9.35 -25.44
N ILE A 50 -0.12 -9.22 -24.52
CA ILE A 50 -1.53 -9.53 -24.79
C ILE A 50 -2.11 -8.56 -25.82
N LEU A 51 -1.85 -7.26 -25.68
CA LEU A 51 -2.26 -6.23 -26.63
C LEU A 51 -1.74 -6.55 -28.03
N ALA A 52 -0.47 -6.93 -28.17
CA ALA A 52 0.11 -7.29 -29.46
C ALA A 52 -0.62 -8.48 -30.12
N VAL A 53 -0.94 -9.53 -29.35
CA VAL A 53 -1.70 -10.70 -29.87
C VAL A 53 -3.11 -10.30 -30.32
N LEU A 54 -3.81 -9.47 -29.53
CA LEU A 54 -5.16 -9.01 -29.84
C LEU A 54 -5.18 -8.06 -31.06
N GLN A 55 -4.23 -7.14 -31.14
CA GLN A 55 -4.05 -6.23 -32.28
C GLN A 55 -3.73 -7.00 -33.57
N GLN A 56 -2.99 -8.11 -33.49
CA GLN A 56 -2.78 -8.96 -34.66
C GLN A 56 -4.09 -9.52 -35.25
N GLN A 57 -5.11 -9.77 -34.41
CA GLN A 57 -6.42 -10.23 -34.87
C GLN A 57 -7.20 -9.14 -35.63
N VAL A 58 -6.77 -7.88 -35.50
CA VAL A 58 -7.38 -6.69 -36.10
C VAL A 58 -6.77 -6.37 -37.47
N GLN A 59 -5.69 -7.03 -37.93
CA GLN A 59 -4.96 -6.66 -39.17
C GLN A 59 -5.75 -6.75 -40.50
N GLY A 60 -6.99 -7.24 -40.50
CA GLY A 60 -7.93 -7.12 -41.63
C GLY A 60 -8.89 -5.90 -41.57
N LEU A 61 -8.85 -5.13 -40.49
CA LEU A 61 -9.70 -3.98 -40.20
C LEU A 61 -8.97 -2.68 -40.62
N ASP A 62 -9.63 -1.83 -41.40
CA ASP A 62 -9.08 -0.62 -42.04
C ASP A 62 -8.20 0.25 -41.11
N GLN A 63 -6.88 0.24 -41.37
CA GLN A 63 -5.80 0.65 -40.45
C GLN A 63 -5.73 2.17 -40.12
N SER A 64 -6.43 3.06 -40.85
CA SER A 64 -6.18 4.51 -40.71
C SER A 64 -7.13 5.27 -39.75
N ARG A 65 -8.28 4.70 -39.38
CA ARG A 65 -9.31 5.39 -38.56
C ARG A 65 -9.83 4.57 -37.38
N SER A 66 -9.57 3.26 -37.38
CA SER A 66 -10.04 2.32 -36.36
C SER A 66 -9.01 2.06 -35.26
N ASP A 67 -7.72 2.32 -35.53
CA ASP A 67 -6.59 1.91 -34.69
C ASP A 67 -6.57 2.64 -33.33
N ASP A 68 -6.81 3.96 -33.33
CA ASP A 68 -6.88 4.78 -32.11
C ASP A 68 -8.03 4.38 -31.18
N ARG A 69 -9.11 3.79 -31.71
CA ARG A 69 -10.30 3.47 -30.92
C ARG A 69 -10.16 2.11 -30.26
N TRP A 70 -9.62 1.14 -31.00
CA TRP A 70 -9.31 -0.18 -30.49
C TRP A 70 -8.29 -0.13 -29.36
N THR A 71 -7.21 0.63 -29.54
CA THR A 71 -6.18 0.85 -28.51
C THR A 71 -6.75 1.51 -27.26
N LYS A 72 -7.52 2.60 -27.41
CA LYS A 72 -8.18 3.27 -26.28
C LYS A 72 -9.06 2.35 -25.43
N TRP A 73 -9.70 1.37 -26.06
CA TRP A 73 -10.56 0.39 -25.38
C TRP A 73 -9.76 -0.79 -24.80
N LEU A 74 -8.84 -1.34 -25.59
CA LEU A 74 -8.07 -2.53 -25.24
C LEU A 74 -7.10 -2.24 -24.10
N ASP A 75 -6.43 -1.08 -24.08
CA ASP A 75 -5.39 -0.79 -23.09
C ASP A 75 -5.92 -0.87 -21.65
N PRO A 76 -7.00 -0.15 -21.27
CA PRO A 76 -7.55 -0.26 -19.92
C PRO A 76 -8.07 -1.67 -19.62
N THR A 77 -8.77 -2.28 -20.58
CA THR A 77 -9.35 -3.62 -20.41
C THR A 77 -8.29 -4.68 -20.15
N VAL A 78 -7.18 -4.64 -20.90
CA VAL A 78 -6.06 -5.57 -20.75
C VAL A 78 -5.32 -5.34 -19.45
N ASN A 79 -5.03 -4.10 -19.08
CA ASN A 79 -4.35 -3.80 -17.82
C ASN A 79 -5.16 -4.31 -16.62
N VAL A 80 -6.46 -4.03 -16.59
CA VAL A 80 -7.35 -4.44 -15.50
C VAL A 80 -7.44 -5.96 -15.41
N LEU A 81 -7.77 -6.63 -16.52
CA LEU A 81 -7.87 -8.09 -16.55
C LEU A 81 -6.54 -8.78 -16.22
N PHE A 82 -5.41 -8.21 -16.64
CA PHE A 82 -4.09 -8.74 -16.33
C PHE A 82 -3.77 -8.61 -14.84
N ALA A 83 -4.04 -7.46 -14.23
CA ALA A 83 -3.86 -7.26 -12.78
C ALA A 83 -4.69 -8.27 -11.95
N PHE A 84 -5.92 -8.57 -12.38
CA PHE A 84 -6.74 -9.60 -11.72
C PHE A 84 -6.33 -11.04 -12.06
N SER A 85 -5.54 -11.26 -13.10
CA SER A 85 -5.17 -12.61 -13.54
C SER A 85 -4.32 -13.35 -12.51
N GLU A 86 -3.45 -12.64 -11.79
CA GLU A 86 -2.60 -13.19 -10.73
C GLU A 86 -3.41 -13.49 -9.47
N THR A 87 -4.27 -12.55 -9.06
CA THR A 87 -5.12 -12.69 -7.86
C THR A 87 -6.16 -13.80 -8.02
N LEU A 88 -6.84 -13.84 -9.16
CA LEU A 88 -7.86 -14.87 -9.44
C LEU A 88 -7.24 -16.22 -9.81
N GLY A 89 -6.05 -16.26 -10.40
CA GLY A 89 -5.38 -17.52 -10.75
C GLY A 89 -4.97 -18.32 -9.51
N ALA A 90 -4.38 -17.65 -8.52
CA ALA A 90 -3.88 -18.30 -7.31
C ALA A 90 -4.97 -18.54 -6.25
N GLY A 91 -5.97 -17.66 -6.14
CA GLY A 91 -6.92 -17.65 -5.03
C GLY A 91 -8.05 -18.68 -5.09
N VAL A 92 -8.41 -19.19 -6.28
CA VAL A 92 -9.60 -20.07 -6.45
C VAL A 92 -9.28 -21.47 -6.99
N GLY A 93 -8.02 -21.81 -7.23
CA GLY A 93 -7.60 -23.15 -7.66
C GLY A 93 -8.07 -23.54 -9.06
N LEU A 94 -8.27 -22.55 -9.95
CA LEU A 94 -8.69 -22.77 -11.34
C LEU A 94 -7.54 -23.33 -12.18
N VAL A 95 -7.87 -24.27 -13.07
CA VAL A 95 -6.91 -24.84 -14.04
C VAL A 95 -6.49 -23.79 -15.09
N PHE A 96 -7.28 -22.73 -15.25
CA PHE A 96 -7.04 -21.63 -16.17
C PHE A 96 -7.42 -20.29 -15.51
N SER A 97 -6.72 -19.22 -15.86
CA SER A 97 -7.06 -17.87 -15.39
C SER A 97 -8.35 -17.37 -16.07
N PRO A 98 -9.37 -16.91 -15.33
CA PRO A 98 -10.58 -16.30 -15.92
C PRO A 98 -10.26 -15.16 -16.90
N ALA A 99 -9.23 -14.35 -16.60
CA ALA A 99 -8.79 -13.27 -17.48
C ALA A 99 -8.32 -13.78 -18.84
N SER A 100 -7.57 -14.89 -18.86
CA SER A 100 -7.08 -15.53 -20.10
C SER A 100 -8.23 -16.00 -21.01
N VAL A 101 -9.31 -16.51 -20.41
CA VAL A 101 -10.53 -16.89 -21.14
C VAL A 101 -11.20 -15.68 -21.77
N ILE A 102 -11.30 -14.56 -21.03
CA ILE A 102 -11.86 -13.32 -21.57
C ILE A 102 -11.00 -12.77 -22.71
N PHE A 103 -9.67 -12.71 -22.55
CA PHE A 103 -8.76 -12.30 -23.62
C PHE A 103 -8.90 -13.16 -24.87
N THR A 104 -8.96 -14.48 -24.70
CA THR A 104 -9.16 -15.40 -25.82
C THR A 104 -10.52 -15.17 -26.48
N GLY A 105 -11.58 -14.95 -25.70
CA GLY A 105 -12.91 -14.61 -26.21
C GLY A 105 -12.96 -13.30 -26.98
N ILE A 106 -12.25 -12.27 -26.52
CA ILE A 106 -12.07 -10.99 -27.24
C ILE A 106 -11.36 -11.24 -28.56
N GLY A 107 -10.24 -11.97 -28.54
CA GLY A 107 -9.50 -12.32 -29.76
C GLY A 107 -10.36 -13.05 -30.79
N VAL A 108 -11.12 -14.06 -30.36
CA VAL A 108 -12.07 -14.80 -31.23
C VAL A 108 -13.13 -13.88 -31.84
N LEU A 109 -13.64 -12.93 -31.06
CA LEU A 109 -14.63 -11.94 -31.52
C LEU A 109 -14.02 -10.97 -32.54
N LEU A 110 -12.81 -10.47 -32.29
CA LEU A 110 -12.07 -9.60 -33.21
C LEU A 110 -11.78 -10.30 -34.54
N THR A 111 -11.32 -11.56 -34.50
CA THR A 111 -11.13 -12.36 -35.73
C THR A 111 -12.43 -12.46 -36.52
N ALA A 112 -13.56 -12.75 -35.87
CA ALA A 112 -14.85 -12.85 -36.55
C ALA A 112 -15.29 -11.51 -37.17
N ALA A 113 -14.94 -10.39 -36.54
CA ALA A 113 -15.29 -9.05 -37.02
C ALA A 113 -14.42 -8.58 -38.21
N GLY A 114 -13.16 -9.03 -38.26
CA GLY A 114 -12.25 -8.86 -39.41
C GLY A 114 -12.88 -9.28 -40.73
N ASP A 115 -13.67 -10.35 -40.70
CA ASP A 115 -14.34 -10.91 -41.88
C ASP A 115 -15.50 -10.02 -42.40
N PHE A 116 -16.02 -9.08 -41.60
CA PHE A 116 -17.23 -8.31 -41.93
C PHE A 116 -17.11 -6.82 -41.57
N ARG A 117 -16.78 -5.95 -42.54
CA ARG A 117 -16.64 -4.48 -42.31
C ARG A 117 -17.87 -3.81 -41.67
N ALA A 118 -19.09 -4.26 -41.99
CA ALA A 118 -20.32 -3.73 -41.40
C ALA A 118 -20.51 -4.07 -39.91
N SER A 119 -19.74 -5.01 -39.36
CA SER A 119 -19.80 -5.44 -37.96
C SER A 119 -18.98 -4.56 -37.01
N GLN A 120 -18.05 -3.75 -37.55
CA GLN A 120 -17.07 -2.99 -36.79
C GLN A 120 -17.70 -1.91 -35.89
N ALA A 121 -18.66 -1.14 -36.41
CA ALA A 121 -19.29 -0.05 -35.65
C ALA A 121 -20.11 -0.59 -34.47
N THR A 122 -20.92 -1.62 -34.71
CA THR A 122 -21.71 -2.28 -33.67
C THR A 122 -20.84 -2.95 -32.61
N LEU A 123 -19.73 -3.54 -33.03
CA LEU A 123 -18.80 -4.17 -32.10
C LEU A 123 -18.18 -3.13 -31.16
N MET A 124 -17.92 -1.93 -31.67
CA MET A 124 -17.45 -0.82 -30.85
C MET A 124 -18.46 -0.44 -29.76
N ASP A 125 -19.76 -0.37 -30.08
CA ASP A 125 -20.80 -0.08 -29.07
C ASP A 125 -20.82 -1.11 -27.93
N VAL A 126 -20.58 -2.39 -28.25
CA VAL A 126 -20.49 -3.47 -27.24
C VAL A 126 -19.25 -3.28 -26.37
N PHE A 127 -18.12 -2.94 -26.99
CA PHE A 127 -16.86 -2.76 -26.28
C PHE A 127 -16.84 -1.52 -25.40
N GLU A 128 -17.33 -0.37 -25.87
CA GLU A 128 -17.48 0.85 -25.05
C GLU A 128 -18.30 0.55 -23.77
N ARG A 129 -19.34 -0.30 -23.88
CA ARG A 129 -20.15 -0.69 -22.72
C ARG A 129 -19.41 -1.59 -21.75
N ILE A 130 -18.60 -2.52 -22.25
CA ILE A 130 -17.72 -3.37 -21.44
C ILE A 130 -16.57 -2.54 -20.80
N GLU A 131 -16.03 -1.54 -21.50
CA GLU A 131 -14.96 -0.65 -21.00
C GLU A 131 -15.37 0.12 -19.75
N SER A 132 -16.60 0.67 -19.78
CA SER A 132 -17.13 1.47 -18.68
C SER A 132 -17.13 0.70 -17.36
N PHE A 133 -17.28 -0.61 -17.45
CA PHE A 133 -17.21 -1.53 -16.34
C PHE A 133 -15.75 -1.77 -15.90
N PHE A 134 -14.84 -2.13 -16.82
CA PHE A 134 -13.45 -2.40 -16.47
C PHE A 134 -12.72 -1.18 -15.90
N ARG A 135 -13.00 0.04 -16.39
CA ARG A 135 -12.48 1.29 -15.80
C ARG A 135 -12.83 1.46 -14.32
N ARG A 136 -14.02 0.98 -13.91
CA ARG A 136 -14.40 1.01 -12.49
C ARG A 136 -13.65 -0.03 -11.68
N LEU A 137 -13.36 -1.19 -12.28
CA LEU A 137 -12.54 -2.20 -11.63
C LEU A 137 -11.06 -1.81 -11.50
N GLU A 138 -10.57 -0.91 -12.36
CA GLU A 138 -9.19 -0.42 -12.33
C GLU A 138 -8.79 0.13 -10.96
N VAL A 139 -9.71 0.82 -10.28
CA VAL A 139 -9.49 1.36 -8.93
C VAL A 139 -9.17 0.25 -7.91
N TYR A 140 -9.64 -0.97 -8.12
CA TYR A 140 -9.38 -2.11 -7.24
C TYR A 140 -8.11 -2.88 -7.61
N THR A 141 -7.33 -2.43 -8.60
CA THR A 141 -6.02 -3.02 -8.89
C THR A 141 -4.94 -2.49 -7.94
N GLU A 142 -5.14 -1.32 -7.34
CA GLU A 142 -4.23 -0.71 -6.37
C GLU A 142 -4.44 -1.22 -4.94
N VAL A 143 -5.61 -1.80 -4.66
CA VAL A 143 -6.01 -2.29 -3.33
C VAL A 143 -6.36 -3.77 -3.43
N PRO A 144 -5.75 -4.66 -2.63
CA PRO A 144 -6.07 -6.09 -2.66
C PRO A 144 -7.58 -6.33 -2.46
N PRO A 145 -8.27 -6.97 -3.41
CA PRO A 145 -9.70 -7.21 -3.30
C PRO A 145 -10.00 -8.22 -2.18
N THR A 146 -11.08 -8.00 -1.42
CA THR A 146 -11.56 -8.98 -0.44
C THR A 146 -12.19 -10.18 -1.15
N THR A 147 -12.39 -11.29 -0.43
CA THR A 147 -13.05 -12.48 -0.98
C THR A 147 -14.43 -12.15 -1.58
N GLU A 148 -15.22 -11.33 -0.91
CA GLU A 148 -16.55 -10.94 -1.40
C GLU A 148 -16.47 -10.10 -2.69
N MET A 149 -15.44 -9.24 -2.81
CA MET A 149 -15.18 -8.49 -4.03
C MET A 149 -14.73 -9.42 -5.17
N MET A 150 -13.87 -10.40 -4.87
CA MET A 150 -13.44 -11.41 -5.84
C MET A 150 -14.62 -12.21 -6.40
N ASP A 151 -15.57 -12.61 -5.55
CA ASP A 151 -16.79 -13.31 -5.97
C ASP A 151 -17.59 -12.49 -7.00
N SER A 152 -17.72 -11.18 -6.75
CA SER A 152 -18.40 -10.25 -7.64
C SER A 152 -17.64 -10.08 -8.97
N ILE A 153 -16.32 -9.94 -8.92
CA ILE A 153 -15.47 -9.82 -10.11
C ILE A 153 -15.61 -11.08 -10.99
N ILE A 154 -15.60 -12.28 -10.41
CA ILE A 154 -15.79 -13.54 -11.16
C ILE A 154 -17.16 -13.57 -11.85
N MET A 155 -18.22 -13.20 -11.14
CA MET A 155 -19.57 -13.13 -11.73
C MET A 155 -19.63 -12.14 -12.90
N ILE A 156 -18.92 -11.02 -12.79
CA ILE A 156 -18.85 -10.07 -13.88
C ILE A 156 -18.08 -10.66 -15.09
N MET A 157 -16.94 -11.33 -14.88
CA MET A 157 -16.21 -11.99 -15.98
C MET A 157 -17.09 -13.02 -16.71
N VAL A 158 -17.92 -13.78 -15.98
CA VAL A 158 -18.88 -14.73 -16.56
C VAL A 158 -19.90 -14.04 -17.47
N GLU A 159 -20.43 -12.89 -17.07
CA GLU A 159 -21.38 -12.14 -17.90
C GLU A 159 -20.70 -11.49 -19.11
N VAL A 160 -19.45 -11.02 -18.97
CA VAL A 160 -18.63 -10.54 -20.10
C VAL A 160 -18.42 -11.67 -21.11
N LEU A 161 -18.10 -12.89 -20.66
CA LEU A 161 -17.97 -14.05 -21.54
C LEU A 161 -19.28 -14.35 -22.29
N SER A 162 -20.43 -14.24 -21.61
CA SER A 162 -21.75 -14.38 -22.23
C SER A 162 -21.96 -13.36 -23.36
N ILE A 163 -21.65 -12.08 -23.11
CA ILE A 163 -21.76 -11.00 -24.11
C ILE A 163 -20.84 -11.28 -25.31
N LEU A 164 -19.58 -11.65 -25.07
CA LEU A 164 -18.62 -12.00 -26.12
C LEU A 164 -19.13 -13.18 -26.96
N GLY A 165 -19.75 -14.19 -26.33
CA GLY A 165 -20.33 -15.34 -27.02
C GLY A 165 -21.53 -14.97 -27.91
N ILE A 166 -22.42 -14.10 -27.42
CA ILE A 166 -23.55 -13.59 -28.21
C ILE A 166 -23.05 -12.77 -29.39
N ALA A 167 -22.14 -11.82 -29.15
CA ALA A 167 -21.58 -10.98 -30.20
C ALA A 167 -20.88 -11.82 -31.29
N THR A 168 -20.06 -12.80 -30.90
CA THR A 168 -19.32 -13.66 -31.82
C THR A 168 -20.26 -14.46 -32.71
N LYS A 169 -21.30 -15.08 -32.13
CA LYS A 169 -22.31 -15.85 -32.86
C LYS A 169 -23.00 -14.97 -33.92
N GLU A 170 -23.37 -13.76 -33.55
CA GLU A 170 -24.17 -12.88 -34.40
C GLU A 170 -23.36 -12.27 -35.56
N ILE A 171 -22.07 -12.01 -35.34
CA ILE A 171 -21.13 -11.63 -36.40
C ILE A 171 -21.01 -12.76 -37.43
N ARG A 172 -20.74 -13.99 -36.99
CA ARG A 172 -20.56 -15.15 -37.88
C ARG A 172 -21.80 -15.50 -38.70
N GLN A 173 -23.00 -15.23 -38.18
CA GLN A 173 -24.25 -15.47 -38.90
C GLN A 173 -24.55 -14.40 -39.98
N GLY A 174 -23.68 -13.40 -40.18
CA GLY A 174 -23.89 -12.32 -41.16
C GLY A 174 -25.07 -11.40 -40.80
N ARG A 175 -25.62 -11.54 -39.58
CA ARG A 175 -26.83 -10.82 -39.12
C ARG A 175 -26.54 -9.40 -38.64
N MET A 176 -25.28 -8.96 -38.70
CA MET A 176 -24.83 -7.64 -38.24
C MET A 176 -25.43 -6.46 -38.99
N LYS A 177 -25.83 -6.63 -40.26
CA LYS A 177 -26.54 -5.58 -41.01
C LYS A 177 -27.88 -5.16 -40.38
N LYS A 178 -28.52 -6.03 -39.57
CA LYS A 178 -29.72 -5.69 -38.78
C LYS A 178 -29.40 -5.19 -37.37
N PHE A 179 -28.17 -5.38 -36.92
CA PHE A 179 -27.71 -5.13 -35.57
C PHE A 179 -27.37 -3.64 -35.36
N GLY A 180 -26.74 -3.00 -36.36
CA GLY A 180 -26.32 -1.60 -36.31
C GLY A 180 -27.43 -0.52 -36.34
N LYS A 181 -28.71 -0.88 -36.22
CA LYS A 181 -29.81 0.10 -36.04
C LYS A 181 -30.74 -0.20 -34.86
N LYS A 182 -30.59 -1.35 -34.21
CA LYS A 182 -31.33 -1.74 -33.01
C LYS A 182 -30.45 -2.69 -32.19
N LEU A 183 -29.66 -2.12 -31.31
CA LEU A 183 -29.31 -2.76 -30.04
C LEU A 183 -30.55 -2.87 -29.10
N ILE A 184 -31.75 -2.47 -29.59
CA ILE A 184 -33.08 -2.50 -28.94
C ILE A 184 -34.00 -3.48 -29.68
N GLY A 185 -33.62 -4.75 -29.78
CA GLY A 185 -34.46 -5.78 -30.40
C GLY A 185 -33.98 -7.20 -30.20
N ARG A 186 -32.95 -7.44 -29.39
CA ARG A 186 -32.45 -8.77 -29.07
C ARG A 186 -32.36 -8.92 -27.57
N THR A 187 -33.40 -9.57 -27.04
CA THR A 187 -33.58 -9.77 -25.60
C THR A 187 -32.35 -10.41 -24.96
N ASP A 188 -31.66 -11.35 -25.62
CA ASP A 188 -30.52 -12.04 -25.03
C ASP A 188 -29.29 -11.16 -24.78
N MET A 189 -28.96 -10.24 -25.70
CA MET A 189 -27.86 -9.29 -25.49
C MET A 189 -28.25 -8.18 -24.51
N GLU A 190 -29.45 -7.62 -24.64
CA GLU A 190 -29.94 -6.58 -23.75
C GLU A 190 -30.05 -7.10 -22.31
N ASP A 191 -30.54 -8.33 -22.13
CA ASP A 191 -30.61 -8.98 -20.83
C ASP A 191 -29.22 -9.19 -20.23
N ALA A 192 -28.24 -9.62 -21.04
CA ALA A 192 -26.85 -9.78 -20.59
C ALA A 192 -26.21 -8.45 -20.19
N LEU A 193 -26.37 -7.41 -21.00
CA LEU A 193 -25.90 -6.06 -20.68
C LEU A 193 -26.58 -5.48 -19.44
N LYS A 194 -27.88 -5.75 -19.25
CA LYS A 194 -28.62 -5.33 -18.05
C LYS A 194 -28.19 -6.09 -16.80
N ARG A 195 -27.87 -7.38 -16.92
CA ARG A 195 -27.29 -8.18 -15.83
C ARG A 195 -25.90 -7.68 -15.46
N LEU A 196 -25.07 -7.37 -16.46
CA LEU A 196 -23.74 -6.80 -16.25
C LEU A 196 -23.83 -5.45 -15.52
N ASP A 197 -24.73 -4.56 -15.94
CA ASP A 197 -24.97 -3.27 -15.28
C ASP A 197 -25.40 -3.44 -13.81
N LYS A 198 -26.33 -4.37 -13.56
CA LYS A 198 -26.79 -4.72 -12.21
C LYS A 198 -25.65 -5.25 -11.33
N LEU A 199 -24.87 -6.22 -11.82
CA LEU A 199 -23.73 -6.79 -11.08
C LEU A 199 -22.68 -5.72 -10.77
N THR A 200 -22.42 -4.83 -11.72
CA THR A 200 -21.46 -3.73 -11.55
C THR A 200 -21.96 -2.71 -10.51
N GLN A 201 -23.27 -2.49 -10.40
CA GLN A 201 -23.82 -1.65 -9.33
C GLN A 201 -23.77 -2.33 -7.96
N GLU A 202 -24.04 -3.63 -7.90
CA GLU A 202 -23.93 -4.43 -6.67
C GLU A 202 -22.49 -4.49 -6.17
N GLU A 203 -21.52 -4.63 -7.07
CA GLU A 203 -20.08 -4.55 -6.78
C GLU A 203 -19.72 -3.21 -6.11
N ALA A 204 -20.12 -2.06 -6.67
CA ALA A 204 -19.83 -0.76 -6.04
C ALA A 204 -20.46 -0.63 -4.65
N ARG A 205 -21.69 -1.12 -4.46
CA ARG A 205 -22.32 -1.10 -3.13
C ARG A 205 -21.58 -1.99 -2.13
N MET A 206 -21.02 -3.11 -2.59
CA MET A 206 -20.21 -3.99 -1.78
C MET A 206 -18.87 -3.34 -1.40
N ALA A 207 -18.20 -2.68 -2.34
CA ALA A 207 -16.99 -1.92 -2.08
C ALA A 207 -17.21 -0.80 -1.05
N VAL A 208 -18.31 -0.04 -1.17
CA VAL A 208 -18.71 0.96 -0.16
C VAL A 208 -18.92 0.31 1.22
N THR A 209 -19.54 -0.88 1.26
CA THR A 209 -19.78 -1.61 2.51
C THR A 209 -18.47 -2.04 3.17
N GLN A 210 -17.52 -2.59 2.41
CA GLN A 210 -16.21 -3.00 2.93
C GLN A 210 -15.38 -1.79 3.36
N ASN A 211 -15.42 -0.68 2.61
CA ASN A 211 -14.79 0.58 3.01
C ASN A 211 -15.38 1.13 4.32
N LEU A 212 -16.70 1.04 4.52
CA LEU A 212 -17.35 1.45 5.77
C LEU A 212 -16.90 0.58 6.95
N LYS A 213 -16.77 -0.73 6.74
CA LYS A 213 -16.24 -1.67 7.76
C LYS A 213 -14.79 -1.34 8.12
N ALA A 214 -13.94 -1.08 7.12
CA ALA A 214 -12.56 -0.65 7.35
C ALA A 214 -12.51 0.69 8.12
N THR A 215 -13.35 1.65 7.72
CA THR A 215 -13.45 2.97 8.37
C THR A 215 -13.85 2.84 9.84
N HIS A 216 -14.85 2.00 10.17
CA HIS A 216 -15.24 1.76 11.56
C HIS A 216 -14.11 1.10 12.37
N THR A 217 -13.35 0.19 11.75
CA THR A 217 -12.20 -0.44 12.41
C THR A 217 -11.11 0.59 12.72
N ILE A 218 -10.86 1.52 11.78
CA ILE A 218 -9.90 2.61 11.96
C ILE A 218 -10.37 3.55 13.07
N ASP A 219 -11.65 3.92 13.11
CA ASP A 219 -12.23 4.79 14.13
C ASP A 219 -12.01 4.23 15.56
N GLU A 220 -12.27 2.94 15.76
CA GLU A 220 -12.04 2.29 17.06
C GLU A 220 -10.55 2.27 17.45
N ARG A 221 -9.65 2.03 16.49
CA ARG A 221 -8.21 2.11 16.74
C ARG A 221 -7.76 3.54 17.07
N VAL A 222 -8.29 4.54 16.37
CA VAL A 222 -8.00 5.97 16.60
C VAL A 222 -8.48 6.40 17.98
N LYS A 223 -9.66 5.96 18.43
CA LYS A 223 -10.13 6.17 19.82
C LYS A 223 -9.16 5.55 20.83
N GLY A 224 -8.68 4.33 20.59
CA GLY A 224 -7.68 3.68 21.44
C GLY A 224 -6.36 4.46 21.52
N VAL A 225 -5.89 4.99 20.39
CA VAL A 225 -4.70 5.85 20.34
C VAL A 225 -4.95 7.16 21.08
N ALA A 226 -6.10 7.81 20.90
CA ALA A 226 -6.45 9.05 21.60
C ALA A 226 -6.43 8.88 23.13
N ASN A 227 -7.00 7.78 23.64
CA ASN A 227 -6.94 7.45 25.07
C ASN A 227 -5.51 7.25 25.57
N THR A 228 -4.65 6.62 24.76
CA THR A 228 -3.23 6.43 25.08
C THR A 228 -2.49 7.76 25.11
N VAL A 229 -2.77 8.67 24.17
CA VAL A 229 -2.18 10.01 24.12
C VAL A 229 -2.56 10.83 25.36
N VAL A 230 -3.82 10.79 25.79
CA VAL A 230 -4.26 11.44 27.04
C VAL A 230 -3.53 10.87 28.26
N ALA A 231 -3.34 9.55 28.32
CA ALA A 231 -2.59 8.92 29.40
C ALA A 231 -1.11 9.35 29.42
N ILE A 232 -0.50 9.50 28.24
CA ILE A 232 0.87 10.02 28.11
C ILE A 232 0.94 11.48 28.53
N ASP A 233 0.00 12.32 28.13
CA ASP A 233 -0.06 13.75 28.49
C ASP A 233 -0.09 13.95 30.01
N ASN A 234 -0.95 13.22 30.71
CA ASN A 234 -1.00 13.23 32.17
C ASN A 234 0.33 12.79 32.81
N ARG A 235 1.03 11.82 32.21
CA ARG A 235 2.35 11.38 32.70
C ARG A 235 3.42 12.43 32.44
N VAL A 236 3.39 13.11 31.30
CA VAL A 236 4.31 14.19 30.96
C VAL A 236 4.12 15.38 31.91
N ALA A 237 2.88 15.77 32.21
CA ALA A 237 2.59 16.79 33.22
C ALA A 237 3.18 16.44 34.60
N CYS A 238 3.03 15.19 35.05
CA CYS A 238 3.65 14.73 36.30
C CYS A 238 5.19 14.77 36.26
N VAL A 239 5.79 14.48 35.11
CA VAL A 239 7.25 14.60 34.92
C VAL A 239 7.67 16.07 34.97
N ASP A 240 6.90 16.98 34.38
CA ASP A 240 7.15 18.42 34.40
C ASP A 240 7.16 18.97 35.84
N ASP A 241 6.15 18.64 36.65
CA ASP A 241 6.12 18.99 38.08
C ASP A 241 7.36 18.50 38.84
N ARG A 242 7.78 17.26 38.57
CA ARG A 242 8.97 16.66 39.20
C ARG A 242 10.25 17.36 38.78
N VAL A 243 10.37 17.73 37.50
CA VAL A 243 11.54 18.48 37.00
C VAL A 243 11.56 19.87 37.61
N GLY A 244 10.41 20.53 37.79
CA GLY A 244 10.29 21.79 38.53
C GLY A 244 10.83 21.68 39.97
N CYS A 245 10.37 20.67 40.72
CA CYS A 245 10.88 20.40 42.08
C CYS A 245 12.39 20.12 42.12
N VAL A 246 12.93 19.44 41.10
CA VAL A 246 14.38 19.22 41.00
C VAL A 246 15.10 20.56 40.74
N GLY A 247 14.54 21.43 39.91
CA GLY A 247 15.05 22.79 39.68
C GLY A 247 15.20 23.58 40.99
N ASP A 248 14.15 23.62 41.82
CA ASP A 248 14.18 24.31 43.12
C ASP A 248 15.27 23.75 44.05
N ARG A 249 15.44 22.42 44.06
CA ARG A 249 16.48 21.75 44.85
C ARG A 249 17.88 22.10 44.38
N VAL A 250 18.10 22.20 43.07
CA VAL A 250 19.39 22.59 42.49
C VAL A 250 19.72 24.04 42.87
N ALA A 251 18.76 24.97 42.74
CA ALA A 251 18.94 26.36 43.16
C ALA A 251 19.33 26.47 44.64
N HIS A 252 18.67 25.71 45.52
CA HIS A 252 19.04 25.67 46.94
C HIS A 252 20.45 25.12 47.20
N VAL A 253 20.90 24.14 46.41
CA VAL A 253 22.27 23.62 46.49
C VAL A 253 23.28 24.67 46.03
N ASP A 254 22.99 25.40 44.96
CA ASP A 254 23.85 26.47 44.46
C ASP A 254 24.07 27.56 45.53
N ASP A 255 23.01 27.98 46.24
CA ASP A 255 23.11 28.93 47.36
C ASP A 255 24.01 28.40 48.49
N LYS A 256 23.87 27.11 48.84
CA LYS A 256 24.73 26.48 49.85
C LYS A 256 26.19 26.44 49.40
N VAL A 257 26.44 26.09 48.15
CA VAL A 257 27.80 26.05 47.58
C VAL A 257 28.42 27.44 47.57
N ALA A 258 27.68 28.48 47.18
CA ALA A 258 28.14 29.87 47.23
C ALA A 258 28.53 30.27 48.66
N ARG A 259 27.70 29.96 49.66
CA ARG A 259 27.99 30.21 51.08
C ARG A 259 29.25 29.47 51.56
N VAL A 260 29.39 28.19 51.20
CA VAL A 260 30.61 27.42 51.52
C VAL A 260 31.83 28.08 50.87
N GLY A 261 31.73 28.54 49.63
CA GLY A 261 32.79 29.27 48.94
C GLY A 261 33.21 30.55 49.68
N HIS A 262 32.26 31.34 50.20
CA HIS A 262 32.56 32.50 51.04
C HIS A 262 33.28 32.12 52.33
N ASN A 263 32.84 31.05 53.01
CA ASN A 263 33.48 30.58 54.24
C ASN A 263 34.92 30.12 54.00
N VAL A 264 35.18 29.39 52.90
CA VAL A 264 36.53 28.93 52.54
C VAL A 264 37.47 30.12 52.32
N LYS A 265 37.05 31.15 51.56
CA LYS A 265 37.85 32.38 51.40
C LYS A 265 38.18 33.06 52.74
N GLY A 266 37.23 33.06 53.68
CA GLY A 266 37.45 33.58 55.02
C GLY A 266 38.45 32.75 55.82
N ILE A 267 38.42 31.42 55.69
CA ILE A 267 39.42 30.52 56.28
C ILE A 267 40.79 30.76 55.65
N ASP A 268 40.89 30.85 54.32
CA ASP A 268 42.14 31.11 53.60
C ASP A 268 42.81 32.40 54.11
N ALA A 269 42.03 33.48 54.27
CA ALA A 269 42.54 34.74 54.82
C ALA A 269 43.06 34.59 56.27
N ARG A 270 42.35 33.82 57.11
CA ARG A 270 42.80 33.55 58.48
C ARG A 270 44.06 32.69 58.52
N VAL A 271 44.19 31.71 57.62
CA VAL A 271 45.38 30.87 57.50
C VAL A 271 46.58 31.70 57.05
N ALA A 272 46.42 32.63 56.12
CA ALA A 272 47.49 33.55 55.72
C ALA A 272 48.00 34.40 56.90
N ILE A 273 47.10 34.95 57.73
CA ILE A 273 47.48 35.69 58.95
C ILE A 273 48.27 34.81 59.93
N VAL A 274 47.84 33.54 60.09
CA VAL A 274 48.54 32.58 60.94
C VAL A 274 49.93 32.26 60.36
N ASP A 275 50.05 32.08 59.05
CA ASP A 275 51.34 31.83 58.37
C ASP A 275 52.33 32.99 58.60
N ASP A 276 51.88 34.24 58.45
CA ASP A 276 52.68 35.42 58.75
C ASP A 276 53.09 35.50 60.24
N SER A 277 52.17 35.14 61.14
CA SER A 277 52.46 35.10 62.58
C SER A 277 53.49 34.02 62.94
N VAL A 278 53.41 32.85 62.29
CA VAL A 278 54.39 31.76 62.48
C VAL A 278 55.77 32.17 61.98
N LYS A 279 55.88 32.81 60.81
CA LYS A 279 57.15 33.35 60.30
C LYS A 279 57.78 34.36 61.26
N ALA A 280 56.98 35.27 61.82
CA ALA A 280 57.47 36.24 62.80
C ALA A 280 58.03 35.55 64.06
N VAL A 281 57.36 34.49 64.52
CA VAL A 281 57.86 33.67 65.65
C VAL A 281 59.14 32.94 65.27
N ASP A 282 59.23 32.36 64.08
CA ASP A 282 60.43 31.68 63.59
C ASP A 282 61.64 32.64 63.52
N ASP A 283 61.44 33.87 63.03
CA ASP A 283 62.46 34.93 63.01
C ASP A 283 62.91 35.31 64.42
N MET A 284 61.97 35.49 65.37
CA MET A 284 62.28 35.77 66.77
C MET A 284 63.10 34.64 67.41
N VAL A 285 62.77 33.37 67.14
CA VAL A 285 63.52 32.21 67.64
C VAL A 285 64.93 32.19 67.06
N ALA A 286 65.10 32.49 65.77
CA ALA A 286 66.42 32.57 65.14
C ALA A 286 67.30 33.65 65.78
N GLU A 287 66.74 34.83 66.08
CA GLU A 287 67.44 35.92 66.77
C GLU A 287 67.87 35.51 68.19
N VAL A 288 66.98 34.89 68.98
CA VAL A 288 67.31 34.38 70.32
C VAL A 288 68.45 33.36 70.26
N ILE A 289 68.44 32.45 69.28
CA ILE A 289 69.52 31.48 69.09
C ILE A 289 70.83 32.19 68.74
N HIS A 290 70.81 33.22 67.88
CA HIS A 290 71.99 34.00 67.51
C HIS A 290 72.58 34.75 68.71
N ASN A 291 71.75 35.53 69.43
CA ASN A 291 72.15 36.27 70.62
C ASN A 291 72.70 35.33 71.71
N GLY A 292 72.11 34.14 71.86
CA GLY A 292 72.60 33.11 72.77
C GLY A 292 73.99 32.56 72.40
N LYS A 293 74.34 32.50 71.11
CA LYS A 293 75.70 32.13 70.65
C LYS A 293 76.70 33.25 70.89
N GLU A 294 76.35 34.51 70.61
CA GLU A 294 77.23 35.67 70.85
C GLU A 294 77.55 35.86 72.34
N ALA A 295 76.55 35.73 73.22
CA ALA A 295 76.75 35.83 74.67
C ALA A 295 77.74 34.78 75.19
N LYS A 296 77.68 33.54 74.67
CA LYS A 296 78.67 32.48 74.98
C LYS A 296 80.07 32.81 74.46
N GLN A 297 80.19 33.50 73.33
CA GLN A 297 81.48 33.90 72.75
C GLN A 297 82.13 35.07 73.52
N SER A 298 81.32 36.05 73.95
CA SER A 298 81.76 37.20 74.77
C SER A 298 82.21 36.77 76.18
N SER A 299 81.49 35.84 76.81
CA SER A 299 81.87 35.29 78.12
C SER A 299 83.17 34.48 78.10
N ASN A 300 83.64 34.04 76.92
CA ASN A 300 84.88 33.29 76.75
C ASN A 300 86.09 34.18 76.43
N LYS A 301 85.94 35.52 76.42
CA LYS A 301 87.05 36.47 76.22
C LYS A 301 87.74 36.76 77.57
N PRO A 302 89.07 36.62 77.71
CA PRO A 302 89.76 36.85 78.98
C PRO A 302 89.74 38.34 79.36
N PRO A 303 89.62 38.71 80.64
CA PRO A 303 89.67 40.11 81.06
C PRO A 303 91.02 40.74 80.71
N THR A 304 91.00 41.83 79.94
CA THR A 304 92.15 42.71 79.71
C THR A 304 92.56 43.41 81.00
N MET A 305 93.87 43.37 81.27
CA MET A 305 94.60 43.77 82.49
C MET A 305 94.19 45.10 83.10
#